data_AF-A0A815KN17-F1
#
_entry.id   AF-A0A815KN17-F1
#
_cell.length_a   1.000
_cell.length_b   1.000
_cell.length_c   1.000
_cell.angle_alpha   90.00
_cell.angle_beta   90.00
_cell.angle_gamma   90.00
#
_symmetry.space_group_name_H-M   'P 1'
#
loop_
_entity.id
_entity.type
_entity.pdbx_description
1 polymer ?
#
loop_
_entity_poly.entity_id
_entity_poly.type
_entity_poly.pdbx_seq_one_letter_code
_entity_poly.pdbx_strand_id
1 'polypeptide(L)'
;MSSARAIQWTEDNWAFGCDFVGNDLSNVQIRGEDCGLKCVQTQDCTHFTWTQWNDGTCWLKKGSVSKNNAVSTDDKNMVCGIIDNQGPPTTPGSSGTTTRYWDCCKPSCSWSGKVSGSNSYVKSCRKDGSSVFDHSNAVSGCEGGEAFPCNNQKPWAINDQLAYGFAAASIPGLNERDRCCACYKLDFTSGPVSGKTMIVQVTNSGDDLKPHQFDLQIPGGGVGKFNGCTTQWNAPGNGWGERYGGVSSRDACFGLPEAIRAGCFFRFDWFKGADNPTMTYSRVKCPAELVNISGCSRSD
;
A
#
# COMPACT_ATOMS: atom_id res chain seq x y z
N MET A 1 -7.33 -17.15 -45.71
CA MET A 1 -6.66 -17.41 -44.42
C MET A 1 -7.19 -16.37 -43.43
N SER A 2 -7.97 -16.79 -42.45
CA SER A 2 -8.59 -15.89 -41.46
C SER A 2 -7.49 -15.25 -40.62
N SER A 3 -7.45 -13.92 -40.56
CA SER A 3 -6.52 -13.18 -39.70
C SER A 3 -6.89 -13.50 -38.24
N ALA A 4 -6.02 -14.19 -37.52
CA ALA A 4 -6.19 -14.41 -36.09
C ALA A 4 -6.34 -13.04 -35.41
N ARG A 5 -7.41 -12.86 -34.62
CA ARG A 5 -7.63 -11.61 -33.89
C ARG A 5 -6.46 -11.37 -32.93
N ALA A 6 -5.89 -10.17 -33.01
CA ALA A 6 -4.85 -9.75 -32.08
C ALA A 6 -5.44 -9.60 -30.67
N ILE A 7 -4.85 -10.30 -29.69
CA ILE A 7 -5.19 -10.18 -28.27
C ILE A 7 -4.87 -8.75 -27.80
N GLN A 8 -5.85 -8.09 -27.19
CA GLN A 8 -5.70 -6.74 -26.66
C GLN A 8 -5.26 -6.80 -25.20
N TRP A 9 -3.96 -6.61 -24.97
CA TRP A 9 -3.37 -6.64 -23.64
C TRP A 9 -3.60 -5.34 -22.88
N THR A 10 -3.89 -5.46 -21.58
CA THR A 10 -3.87 -4.33 -20.65
C THR A 10 -2.43 -3.94 -20.29
N GLU A 11 -2.29 -2.79 -19.62
CA GLU A 11 -1.02 -2.34 -19.05
C GLU A 11 -0.50 -3.28 -17.94
N ASP A 12 -1.39 -4.04 -17.31
CA ASP A 12 -1.09 -5.01 -16.24
C ASP A 12 -0.89 -6.45 -16.76
N ASN A 13 -0.55 -6.61 -18.04
CA ASN A 13 -0.21 -7.91 -18.67
C ASN A 13 -1.29 -9.00 -18.57
N TRP A 14 -2.57 -8.63 -18.66
CA TRP A 14 -3.68 -9.58 -18.82
C TRP A 14 -4.60 -9.15 -19.98
N ALA A 15 -5.48 -10.04 -20.43
CA ALA A 15 -6.44 -9.75 -21.50
C ALA A 15 -7.70 -10.62 -21.39
N PHE A 16 -8.80 -10.13 -21.97
CA PHE A 16 -10.02 -10.91 -22.22
C PHE A 16 -9.90 -11.69 -23.53
N GLY A 17 -10.66 -12.79 -23.64
CA GLY A 17 -10.73 -13.60 -24.86
C GLY A 17 -9.42 -14.28 -25.21
N CYS A 18 -8.64 -14.69 -24.20
CA CYS A 18 -7.37 -15.37 -24.40
C CYS A 18 -7.17 -16.57 -23.46
N ASP A 19 -6.26 -17.46 -23.85
CA ASP A 19 -5.88 -18.67 -23.13
C ASP A 19 -4.37 -18.94 -23.24
N PHE A 20 -3.80 -19.61 -22.24
CA PHE A 20 -2.52 -20.28 -22.30
C PHE A 20 -2.72 -21.80 -22.22
N VAL A 21 -2.61 -22.47 -23.35
CA VAL A 21 -2.90 -23.92 -23.42
C VAL A 21 -1.84 -24.74 -22.67
N GLY A 22 -2.30 -25.60 -21.76
CA GLY A 22 -1.46 -26.51 -20.99
C GLY A 22 -0.72 -25.88 -19.82
N ASN A 23 0.36 -26.54 -19.37
CA ASN A 23 1.23 -26.13 -18.26
C ASN A 23 0.55 -25.86 -16.91
N ASP A 24 -0.60 -26.49 -16.67
CA ASP A 24 -1.35 -26.35 -15.43
C ASP A 24 -0.55 -26.83 -14.21
N LEU A 25 -0.37 -25.93 -13.25
CA LEU A 25 0.20 -26.17 -11.93
C LEU A 25 -0.89 -26.61 -10.95
N SER A 26 -2.00 -25.88 -10.90
CA SER A 26 -3.17 -26.18 -10.07
C SER A 26 -4.39 -25.38 -10.55
N ASN A 27 -5.57 -25.65 -10.01
CA ASN A 27 -6.76 -24.85 -10.28
C ASN A 27 -7.52 -24.54 -8.99
N VAL A 28 -8.28 -23.46 -9.02
CA VAL A 28 -9.09 -23.00 -7.88
C VAL A 28 -10.32 -22.23 -8.37
N GLN A 29 -11.46 -22.51 -7.75
CA GLN A 29 -12.69 -21.79 -8.01
C GLN A 29 -12.61 -20.39 -7.37
N ILE A 30 -12.63 -19.35 -8.20
CA ILE A 30 -12.46 -17.95 -7.78
C ILE A 30 -12.97 -17.04 -8.91
N ARG A 31 -13.22 -15.77 -8.61
CA ARG A 31 -13.59 -14.77 -9.63
C ARG A 31 -12.41 -14.45 -10.55
N GLY A 32 -12.70 -14.06 -11.79
CA GLY A 32 -11.68 -13.80 -12.81
C GLY A 32 -10.67 -12.73 -12.41
N GLU A 33 -11.16 -11.66 -11.79
CA GLU A 33 -10.34 -10.54 -11.29
C GLU A 33 -9.33 -10.94 -10.22
N ASP A 34 -9.59 -12.01 -9.47
CA ASP A 34 -8.74 -12.46 -8.37
C ASP A 34 -7.69 -13.50 -8.84
N CYS A 35 -7.81 -14.00 -10.07
CA CYS A 35 -6.97 -15.08 -10.61
C CYS A 35 -5.48 -14.69 -10.73
N GLY A 36 -5.21 -13.44 -11.13
CA GLY A 36 -3.84 -12.92 -11.20
C GLY A 36 -3.15 -12.85 -9.83
N LEU A 37 -3.83 -12.31 -8.82
CA LEU A 37 -3.32 -12.29 -7.44
C LEU A 37 -3.08 -13.70 -6.90
N LYS A 38 -3.98 -14.64 -7.21
CA LYS A 38 -3.83 -16.03 -6.81
C LYS A 38 -2.61 -16.70 -7.45
N CYS A 39 -2.31 -16.38 -8.70
CA CYS A 39 -1.07 -16.81 -9.35
C CYS A 39 0.17 -16.20 -8.68
N VAL A 40 0.18 -14.89 -8.39
CA VAL A 40 1.29 -14.24 -7.65
C VAL A 40 1.56 -14.90 -6.29
N GLN A 41 0.52 -15.37 -5.60
CA GLN A 41 0.64 -16.04 -4.30
C GLN A 41 1.03 -17.52 -4.39
N THR A 42 1.05 -18.10 -5.58
CA THR A 42 1.29 -19.53 -5.78
C THR A 42 2.71 -19.73 -6.29
N GLN A 43 3.52 -20.40 -5.48
CA GLN A 43 4.90 -20.74 -5.84
C GLN A 43 4.96 -21.41 -7.22
N ASP A 44 5.90 -20.96 -8.05
CA ASP A 44 6.13 -21.39 -9.44
C ASP A 44 5.05 -21.00 -10.47
N CYS A 45 4.00 -20.29 -10.07
CA CYS A 45 3.02 -19.79 -11.02
C CYS A 45 3.58 -18.60 -11.80
N THR A 46 3.60 -18.70 -13.13
CA THR A 46 4.14 -17.67 -14.02
C THR A 46 3.05 -17.04 -14.88
N HIS A 47 1.90 -17.70 -15.04
CA HIS A 47 0.77 -17.21 -15.80
C HIS A 47 -0.50 -17.96 -15.40
N PHE A 48 -1.64 -17.46 -15.86
CA PHE A 48 -2.93 -18.04 -15.53
C PHE A 48 -3.91 -17.96 -16.70
N THR A 49 -4.95 -18.79 -16.60
CA THR A 49 -6.16 -18.64 -17.41
C THR A 49 -7.38 -18.83 -16.52
N TRP A 50 -8.34 -17.94 -16.62
CA TRP A 50 -9.63 -18.05 -15.96
C TRP A 50 -10.71 -18.42 -16.98
N THR A 51 -11.60 -19.32 -16.59
CA THR A 51 -12.71 -19.83 -17.40
C THR A 51 -14.00 -19.85 -16.59
N GLN A 52 -15.15 -19.89 -17.27
CA GLN A 52 -16.46 -20.06 -16.61
C GLN A 52 -16.72 -21.49 -16.10
N TRP A 53 -15.75 -22.40 -16.23
CA TRP A 53 -15.88 -23.76 -15.74
C TRP A 53 -16.14 -23.76 -14.21
N ASN A 54 -17.11 -24.55 -13.77
CA ASN A 54 -17.58 -24.63 -12.38
C ASN A 54 -17.82 -23.26 -11.72
N ASP A 55 -18.58 -22.39 -12.39
CA ASP A 55 -18.93 -21.06 -11.88
C ASP A 55 -17.72 -20.14 -11.65
N GLY A 56 -16.64 -20.38 -12.41
CA GLY A 56 -15.44 -19.56 -12.39
C GLY A 56 -14.24 -20.28 -11.81
N THR A 57 -13.35 -20.76 -12.69
CA THR A 57 -12.14 -21.48 -12.29
C THR A 57 -10.91 -20.80 -12.87
N CYS A 58 -9.97 -20.52 -11.97
CA CYS A 58 -8.63 -20.02 -12.27
C CYS A 58 -7.66 -21.19 -12.38
N TRP A 59 -7.10 -21.39 -13.57
CA TRP A 59 -6.04 -22.33 -13.89
C TRP A 59 -4.69 -21.62 -13.74
N LEU A 60 -3.97 -22.00 -12.69
CA LEU A 60 -2.63 -21.50 -12.39
C LEU A 60 -1.63 -22.32 -13.18
N LYS A 61 -0.67 -21.68 -13.84
CA LYS A 61 0.24 -22.32 -14.79
C LYS A 61 1.69 -21.94 -14.53
N LYS A 62 2.62 -22.80 -14.95
CA LYS A 62 4.06 -22.65 -14.68
C LYS A 62 4.91 -22.71 -15.95
N GLY A 63 6.17 -22.31 -15.83
CA GLY A 63 7.17 -22.37 -16.90
C GLY A 63 7.36 -21.05 -17.64
N SER A 64 8.29 -21.02 -18.59
CA SER A 64 8.60 -19.82 -19.38
C SER A 64 7.45 -19.45 -20.31
N VAL A 65 7.00 -18.20 -20.25
CA VAL A 65 5.84 -17.71 -20.99
C VAL A 65 6.06 -16.27 -21.47
N SER A 66 5.45 -15.91 -22.59
CA SER A 66 5.41 -14.57 -23.16
C SER A 66 4.04 -14.31 -23.79
N LYS A 67 3.72 -13.04 -24.10
CA LYS A 67 2.45 -12.67 -24.74
C LYS A 67 2.19 -13.39 -26.07
N ASN A 68 3.26 -13.80 -26.76
CA ASN A 68 3.20 -14.54 -28.02
C ASN A 68 2.74 -16.00 -27.83
N ASN A 69 2.76 -16.52 -26.61
CA ASN A 69 2.29 -17.86 -26.29
C ASN A 69 0.77 -17.91 -26.03
N ALA A 70 0.11 -16.76 -25.89
CA ALA A 70 -1.33 -16.69 -25.68
C ALA A 70 -2.07 -16.93 -27.00
N VAL A 71 -3.14 -17.71 -26.93
CA VAL A 71 -4.06 -17.94 -28.06
C VAL A 71 -5.34 -17.15 -27.84
N SER A 72 -5.93 -16.63 -28.93
CA SER A 72 -7.25 -16.02 -28.86
C SER A 72 -8.33 -17.10 -28.80
N THR A 73 -9.40 -16.82 -28.05
CA THR A 73 -10.56 -17.70 -27.91
C THR A 73 -11.84 -16.93 -28.28
N ASP A 74 -12.84 -17.65 -28.76
CA ASP A 74 -14.17 -17.09 -29.06
C ASP A 74 -14.96 -16.77 -27.77
N ASP A 75 -14.59 -17.36 -26.63
CA ASP A 75 -15.15 -17.03 -25.33
C ASP A 75 -14.54 -15.74 -24.78
N LYS A 76 -15.29 -14.65 -24.92
CA LYS A 76 -14.89 -13.31 -24.45
C LYS A 76 -14.82 -13.18 -22.93
N ASN A 77 -15.37 -14.13 -22.19
CA ASN A 77 -15.34 -14.14 -20.73
C ASN A 77 -14.08 -14.79 -20.17
N MET A 78 -13.33 -15.54 -20.99
CA MET A 78 -12.04 -16.07 -20.58
C MET A 78 -11.04 -14.93 -20.38
N VAL A 79 -10.23 -15.05 -19.34
CA VAL A 79 -9.17 -14.09 -19.02
C VAL A 79 -7.86 -14.84 -18.93
N CYS A 80 -6.81 -14.37 -19.59
CA CYS A 80 -5.46 -14.88 -19.40
C CYS A 80 -4.53 -13.76 -19.00
N GLY A 81 -3.48 -14.09 -18.25
CA GLY A 81 -2.49 -13.11 -17.82
C GLY A 81 -1.15 -13.73 -17.56
N ILE A 82 -0.11 -12.94 -17.76
CA ILE A 82 1.26 -13.29 -17.43
C ILE A 82 1.61 -12.58 -16.13
N ILE A 83 2.16 -13.34 -15.19
CA ILE A 83 2.82 -12.75 -14.05
C ILE A 83 4.20 -12.36 -14.55
N ASP A 84 4.40 -11.07 -14.74
CA ASP A 84 5.76 -10.57 -14.88
C ASP A 84 6.50 -11.01 -13.62
N ASN A 85 7.49 -11.89 -13.77
CA ASN A 85 8.53 -12.11 -12.75
C ASN A 85 9.35 -10.82 -12.47
N GLN A 86 8.87 -9.66 -12.97
CA GLN A 86 9.15 -8.29 -12.53
C GLN A 86 8.13 -7.80 -11.48
N GLY A 87 7.48 -8.69 -10.74
CA GLY A 87 7.33 -8.43 -9.30
C GLY A 87 8.75 -8.18 -8.77
N PRO A 88 8.99 -7.09 -8.02
CA PRO A 88 10.34 -6.80 -7.57
C PRO A 88 10.91 -8.03 -6.86
N PRO A 89 12.18 -8.35 -7.11
CA PRO A 89 12.79 -9.58 -6.66
C PRO A 89 12.49 -9.76 -5.18
N THR A 90 11.85 -10.88 -4.82
CA THR A 90 11.75 -11.33 -3.44
C THR A 90 13.14 -11.78 -3.00
N THR A 91 14.02 -10.81 -2.76
CA THR A 91 15.03 -10.95 -1.72
C THR A 91 14.30 -11.41 -0.47
N PRO A 92 14.79 -12.39 0.31
CA PRO A 92 14.22 -12.71 1.61
C PRO A 92 13.96 -11.40 2.36
N GLY A 93 12.68 -11.14 2.66
CA GLY A 93 12.28 -9.84 3.19
C GLY A 93 13.11 -9.52 4.43
N SER A 94 13.62 -8.29 4.51
CA SER A 94 14.36 -7.86 5.70
C SER A 94 13.41 -7.88 6.89
N SER A 95 13.86 -8.38 8.03
CA SER A 95 13.07 -8.29 9.26
C SER A 95 13.01 -6.84 9.71
N GLY A 96 11.85 -6.43 10.21
CA GLY A 96 11.61 -5.08 10.68
C GLY A 96 10.63 -5.03 11.85
N THR A 97 10.51 -3.85 12.42
CA THR A 97 9.55 -3.54 13.48
C THR A 97 8.59 -2.47 13.00
N THR A 98 7.42 -2.42 13.61
CA THR A 98 6.47 -1.34 13.35
C THR A 98 6.19 -0.54 14.60
N THR A 99 5.84 0.72 14.40
CA THR A 99 5.16 1.56 15.37
C THR A 99 3.91 2.15 14.72
N ARG A 100 3.20 3.04 15.41
CA ARG A 100 2.01 3.71 14.91
C ARG A 100 2.05 5.18 15.32
N TYR A 101 1.65 6.07 14.42
CA TYR A 101 1.59 7.50 14.70
C TYR A 101 0.55 8.23 13.85
N TRP A 102 0.15 9.41 14.32
CA TRP A 102 -0.53 10.43 13.55
C TRP A 102 -0.34 11.77 14.26
N ASP A 103 0.64 12.54 13.82
CA ASP A 103 1.06 13.81 14.43
C ASP A 103 0.48 15.05 13.73
N CYS A 104 -0.23 14.84 12.62
CA CYS A 104 -0.74 15.87 11.73
C CYS A 104 0.34 16.78 11.11
N CYS A 105 1.61 16.38 11.12
CA CYS A 105 2.66 17.13 10.45
C CYS A 105 2.65 16.88 8.94
N LYS A 106 2.99 17.91 8.17
CA LYS A 106 3.27 17.74 6.74
C LYS A 106 4.31 16.61 6.57
N PRO A 107 4.01 15.53 5.81
CA PRO A 107 4.95 14.43 5.61
C PRO A 107 6.23 14.91 4.92
N SER A 108 7.40 14.41 5.29
CA SER A 108 8.69 14.88 4.77
C SER A 108 8.84 14.68 3.26
N CYS A 109 8.25 13.62 2.69
CA CYS A 109 8.23 13.39 1.24
C CYS A 109 7.31 14.35 0.47
N SER A 110 6.62 15.27 1.17
CA SER A 110 5.82 16.34 0.55
C SER A 110 6.66 17.55 0.16
N TRP A 111 7.95 17.58 0.51
CA TRP A 111 8.89 18.62 0.07
C TRP A 111 9.47 18.29 -1.30
N SER A 112 9.75 19.32 -2.10
CA SER A 112 10.39 19.14 -3.41
C SER A 112 11.81 18.57 -3.27
N GLY A 113 12.25 17.84 -4.28
CA GLY A 113 13.60 17.25 -4.35
C GLY A 113 13.78 16.03 -3.44
N LYS A 114 12.73 15.58 -2.74
CA LYS A 114 12.77 14.42 -1.84
C LYS A 114 12.52 13.08 -2.53
N VAL A 115 12.35 13.02 -3.86
CA VAL A 115 12.23 11.76 -4.60
C VAL A 115 13.38 11.67 -5.60
N SER A 116 14.17 10.59 -5.55
CA SER A 116 15.26 10.37 -6.50
C SER A 116 14.72 10.24 -7.92
N GLY A 117 15.30 10.95 -8.88
CA GLY A 117 14.92 10.88 -10.30
C GLY A 117 13.57 11.50 -10.68
N SER A 118 12.85 12.12 -9.73
CA SER A 118 11.51 12.67 -9.97
C SER A 118 11.28 13.97 -9.18
N ASN A 119 10.51 14.89 -9.76
CA ASN A 119 10.00 16.09 -9.06
C ASN A 119 8.66 15.82 -8.35
N SER A 120 8.22 14.56 -8.31
CA SER A 120 7.03 14.15 -7.59
C SER A 120 7.20 14.34 -6.08
N TYR A 121 6.09 14.61 -5.40
CA TYR A 121 6.05 14.82 -3.96
C TYR A 121 4.69 14.36 -3.42
N VAL A 122 4.66 13.95 -2.16
CA VAL A 122 3.42 13.58 -1.48
C VAL A 122 2.55 14.83 -1.32
N LYS A 123 1.27 14.74 -1.68
CA LYS A 123 0.32 15.83 -1.50
C LYS A 123 0.11 16.11 -0.02
N SER A 124 0.15 17.39 0.32
CA SER A 124 -0.24 17.88 1.64
C SER A 124 -1.53 18.69 1.50
N CYS A 125 -2.27 18.80 2.60
CA CYS A 125 -3.56 19.46 2.64
C CYS A 125 -3.55 20.66 3.57
N ARG A 126 -4.49 21.57 3.36
CA ARG A 126 -4.81 22.65 4.30
C ARG A 126 -5.38 22.07 5.60
N LYS A 127 -5.69 22.95 6.55
CA LYS A 127 -6.23 22.59 7.88
C LYS A 127 -7.44 21.66 7.85
N ASP A 128 -8.31 21.76 6.84
CA ASP A 128 -9.46 20.86 6.65
C ASP A 128 -9.08 19.40 6.34
N GLY A 129 -7.82 19.16 5.95
CA GLY A 129 -7.29 17.85 5.57
C GLY A 129 -7.78 17.35 4.20
N SER A 130 -8.48 18.16 3.41
CA SER A 130 -9.02 17.77 2.09
C SER A 130 -8.65 18.73 0.96
N SER A 131 -8.45 20.01 1.25
CA SER A 131 -8.02 20.98 0.26
C SER A 131 -6.52 20.82 0.00
N VAL A 132 -6.18 20.20 -1.13
CA VAL A 132 -4.82 19.83 -1.52
C VAL A 132 -4.01 21.06 -1.96
N PHE A 133 -2.75 21.14 -1.55
CA PHE A 133 -1.78 22.07 -2.15
C PHE A 133 -1.31 21.54 -3.52
N ASP A 134 -1.33 22.42 -4.53
CA ASP A 134 -0.79 22.18 -5.86
C ASP A 134 0.73 22.42 -5.95
N HIS A 135 1.34 22.85 -4.84
CA HIS A 135 2.77 23.10 -4.68
C HIS A 135 3.33 22.44 -3.40
N SER A 136 4.65 22.30 -3.34
CA SER A 136 5.35 21.57 -2.26
C SER A 136 5.98 22.47 -1.18
N ASN A 137 5.97 23.79 -1.34
CA ASN A 137 6.67 24.74 -0.45
C ASN A 137 5.83 25.30 0.71
N ALA A 138 4.57 24.88 0.87
CA ALA A 138 3.75 25.25 2.03
C ALA A 138 4.42 24.77 3.33
N VAL A 139 4.54 25.64 4.33
CA VAL A 139 5.20 25.33 5.61
C VAL A 139 4.34 24.36 6.42
N SER A 140 4.99 23.41 7.12
CA SER A 140 4.29 22.43 7.95
C SER A 140 3.52 23.09 9.09
N GLY A 141 2.32 22.62 9.40
CA GLY A 141 1.56 23.05 10.58
C GLY A 141 2.29 22.78 11.90
N CYS A 142 3.23 21.83 11.91
CA CYS A 142 4.11 21.56 13.06
C CYS A 142 5.25 22.59 13.20
N GLU A 143 5.43 23.46 12.21
CA GLU A 143 6.44 24.52 12.15
C GLU A 143 5.76 25.90 12.11
N GLY A 144 4.49 25.99 12.50
CA GLY A 144 3.69 27.23 12.46
C GLY A 144 3.09 27.58 11.10
N GLY A 145 3.17 26.66 10.12
CA GLY A 145 2.60 26.81 8.79
C GLY A 145 1.15 26.32 8.66
N GLU A 146 0.75 26.02 7.42
CA GLU A 146 -0.64 25.70 7.04
C GLU A 146 -0.80 24.33 6.35
N ALA A 147 0.27 23.56 6.20
CA ALA A 147 0.26 22.25 5.56
C ALA A 147 0.23 21.08 6.57
N PHE A 148 -0.66 20.12 6.31
CA PHE A 148 -0.97 18.95 7.14
C PHE A 148 -1.05 17.69 6.25
N PRO A 149 -1.06 16.47 6.80
CA PRO A 149 -1.35 15.28 6.00
C PRO A 149 -2.81 15.31 5.54
N CYS A 150 -3.07 14.75 4.36
CA CYS A 150 -4.43 14.66 3.84
C CYS A 150 -5.23 13.55 4.55
N ASN A 151 -6.53 13.78 4.75
CA ASN A 151 -7.43 12.85 5.46
C ASN A 151 -7.51 11.47 4.80
N ASN A 152 -7.28 11.40 3.49
CA ASN A 152 -7.26 10.15 2.72
C ASN A 152 -5.93 9.40 2.80
N GLN A 153 -4.87 9.97 3.39
CA GLN A 153 -3.61 9.29 3.71
C GLN A 153 -3.69 8.46 4.99
N LYS A 154 -4.89 7.92 5.28
CA LYS A 154 -5.17 6.99 6.37
C LYS A 154 -5.15 5.55 5.83
N PRO A 155 -4.96 4.52 6.67
CA PRO A 155 -4.93 3.13 6.22
C PRO A 155 -6.35 2.57 6.02
N TRP A 156 -6.48 1.53 5.21
CA TRP A 156 -7.73 0.82 4.99
C TRP A 156 -7.52 -0.65 4.64
N ALA A 157 -8.52 -1.47 4.93
CA ALA A 157 -8.53 -2.89 4.54
C ALA A 157 -9.02 -3.03 3.10
N ILE A 158 -8.32 -3.85 2.31
CA ILE A 158 -8.80 -4.34 1.00
C ILE A 158 -9.68 -5.56 1.21
N ASN A 159 -9.22 -6.47 2.08
CA ASN A 159 -9.95 -7.63 2.57
C ASN A 159 -9.36 -8.05 3.92
N ASP A 160 -9.79 -9.19 4.48
CA ASP A 160 -9.32 -9.65 5.78
C ASP A 160 -7.81 -9.95 5.84
N GLN A 161 -7.14 -10.19 4.71
CA GLN A 161 -5.71 -10.54 4.66
C GLN A 161 -4.82 -9.42 4.14
N LEU A 162 -5.38 -8.44 3.42
CA LEU A 162 -4.62 -7.36 2.80
C LEU A 162 -5.16 -5.98 3.22
N ALA A 163 -4.24 -5.09 3.61
CA ALA A 163 -4.50 -3.68 3.84
C ALA A 163 -3.53 -2.79 3.07
N TYR A 164 -3.94 -1.56 2.79
CA TYR A 164 -3.09 -0.50 2.25
C TYR A 164 -2.97 0.66 3.24
N GLY A 165 -1.88 1.41 3.15
CA GLY A 165 -1.70 2.64 3.92
C GLY A 165 -0.39 3.35 3.65
N PHE A 166 0.01 4.17 4.62
CA PHE A 166 1.18 5.03 4.52
C PHE A 166 2.05 4.88 5.77
N ALA A 167 3.34 5.18 5.65
CA ALA A 167 4.26 5.06 6.78
C ALA A 167 5.39 6.08 6.70
N ALA A 168 5.98 6.38 7.86
CA ALA A 168 7.36 6.81 7.93
C ALA A 168 8.28 5.58 7.95
N ALA A 169 9.47 5.64 7.35
CA ALA A 169 10.37 4.49 7.36
C ALA A 169 11.85 4.85 7.48
N SER A 170 12.60 3.99 8.18
CA SER A 170 14.05 3.99 8.23
C SER A 170 14.59 2.65 7.77
N ILE A 171 15.23 2.65 6.60
CA ILE A 171 15.76 1.44 5.94
C ILE A 171 17.26 1.62 5.71
N PRO A 172 18.12 0.79 6.32
CA PRO A 172 19.58 0.88 6.14
C PRO A 172 20.00 0.85 4.67
N GLY A 173 21.02 1.62 4.34
CA GLY A 173 21.57 1.72 2.98
C GLY A 173 20.77 2.62 2.03
N LEU A 174 19.59 3.08 2.42
CA LEU A 174 18.80 4.05 1.64
C LEU A 174 18.82 5.42 2.34
N ASN A 175 18.83 6.50 1.58
CA ASN A 175 18.55 7.84 2.12
C ASN A 175 17.05 8.16 1.96
N GLU A 176 16.61 9.32 2.45
CA GLU A 176 15.23 9.76 2.30
C GLU A 176 14.79 9.84 0.83
N ARG A 177 15.66 10.34 -0.06
CA ARG A 177 15.34 10.46 -1.50
C ARG A 177 15.08 9.12 -2.16
N ASP A 178 15.74 8.07 -1.70
CA ASP A 178 15.61 6.71 -2.23
C ASP A 178 14.38 5.98 -1.67
N ARG A 179 13.91 6.37 -0.48
CA ARG A 179 12.74 5.73 0.16
C ARG A 179 11.43 6.47 -0.10
N CYS A 180 11.47 7.79 -0.25
CA CYS A 180 10.27 8.59 -0.41
C CYS A 180 9.46 8.13 -1.62
N CYS A 181 8.17 7.93 -1.38
CA CYS A 181 7.17 7.45 -2.32
C CYS A 181 7.37 6.01 -2.82
N ALA A 182 8.37 5.28 -2.31
CA ALA A 182 8.51 3.85 -2.56
C ALA A 182 7.47 3.07 -1.74
N CYS A 183 7.03 1.94 -2.28
CA CYS A 183 6.11 1.05 -1.59
C CYS A 183 6.80 -0.20 -1.08
N TYR A 184 6.32 -0.69 0.05
CA TYR A 184 6.85 -1.89 0.68
C TYR A 184 5.70 -2.80 1.10
N LYS A 185 5.90 -4.10 0.87
CA LYS A 185 5.01 -5.16 1.34
C LYS A 185 5.40 -5.57 2.75
N LEU A 186 4.46 -5.33 3.65
CA LEU A 186 4.32 -5.61 5.07
C LEU A 186 3.88 -7.02 5.46
N ASP A 187 4.73 -8.04 5.62
CA ASP A 187 4.23 -9.34 6.10
C ASP A 187 4.42 -9.46 7.61
N PHE A 188 3.33 -9.34 8.37
CA PHE A 188 3.42 -9.36 9.83
C PHE A 188 3.78 -10.75 10.36
N THR A 189 4.73 -10.80 11.30
CA THR A 189 5.27 -12.05 11.87
C THR A 189 4.94 -12.23 13.35
N SER A 190 4.32 -11.24 13.99
CA SER A 190 3.88 -11.32 15.39
C SER A 190 2.61 -10.53 15.65
N GLY A 191 2.07 -10.68 16.87
CA GLY A 191 0.83 -10.06 17.30
C GLY A 191 -0.42 -10.67 16.64
N PRO A 192 -1.60 -10.09 16.88
CA PRO A 192 -2.89 -10.61 16.39
C PRO A 192 -3.07 -10.46 14.87
N VAL A 193 -2.12 -9.81 14.19
CA VAL A 193 -2.10 -9.62 12.73
C VAL A 193 -1.07 -10.52 12.04
N SER A 194 -0.39 -11.41 12.77
CA SER A 194 0.58 -12.34 12.19
C SER A 194 -0.05 -13.13 11.04
N GLY A 195 0.67 -13.20 9.91
CA GLY A 195 0.21 -13.81 8.66
C GLY A 195 -0.59 -12.88 7.74
N LYS A 196 -1.02 -11.69 8.19
CA LYS A 196 -1.62 -10.67 7.33
C LYS A 196 -0.55 -9.87 6.59
N THR A 197 -0.95 -9.28 5.47
CA THR A 197 -0.11 -8.41 4.65
C THR A 197 -0.64 -6.97 4.63
N MET A 198 0.26 -5.99 4.71
CA MET A 198 -0.07 -4.57 4.45
C MET A 198 0.89 -3.97 3.42
N ILE A 199 0.41 -3.34 2.35
CA ILE A 199 1.29 -2.57 1.45
C ILE A 199 1.25 -1.10 1.87
N VAL A 200 2.43 -0.54 2.15
CA VAL A 200 2.55 0.87 2.55
C VAL A 200 3.37 1.65 1.57
N GLN A 201 2.97 2.90 1.31
CA GLN A 201 3.83 3.89 0.68
C GLN A 201 4.56 4.71 1.74
N VAL A 202 5.87 4.87 1.59
CA VAL A 202 6.67 5.70 2.49
C VAL A 202 6.47 7.17 2.14
N THR A 203 5.84 7.93 3.05
CA THR A 203 5.53 9.36 2.86
C THR A 203 6.33 10.27 3.79
N ASN A 204 7.02 9.70 4.76
CA ASN A 204 7.77 10.44 5.76
C ASN A 204 9.07 9.72 6.14
N SER A 205 10.01 10.47 6.70
CA SER A 205 11.17 9.94 7.44
C SER A 205 11.09 10.45 8.88
N GLY A 206 11.37 9.58 9.84
CA GLY A 206 11.48 9.96 11.26
C GLY A 206 12.93 9.84 11.71
N ASP A 207 13.45 10.90 12.35
CA ASP A 207 14.83 10.93 12.88
C ASP A 207 15.02 9.98 14.08
N ASP A 208 13.93 9.58 14.73
CA ASP A 208 13.87 8.67 15.88
C ASP A 208 13.62 7.21 15.49
N LEU A 209 13.48 6.92 14.20
CA LEU A 209 13.25 5.57 13.72
C LEU A 209 14.52 4.73 13.77
N LYS A 210 14.43 3.58 14.43
CA LYS A 210 15.47 2.57 14.45
C LYS A 210 15.67 1.96 13.04
N PRO A 211 16.84 1.37 12.76
CA PRO A 211 17.04 0.59 11.54
C PRO A 211 15.92 -0.44 11.34
N HIS A 212 15.40 -0.53 10.12
CA HIS A 212 14.31 -1.43 9.73
C HIS A 212 12.98 -1.17 10.47
N GLN A 213 12.68 0.10 10.79
CA GLN A 213 11.42 0.49 11.42
C GLN A 213 10.48 1.18 10.42
N PHE A 214 9.22 0.77 10.46
CA PHE A 214 8.11 1.41 9.75
C PHE A 214 7.11 1.97 10.77
N ASP A 215 6.96 3.29 10.83
CA ASP A 215 5.97 3.94 11.67
C ASP A 215 4.67 4.12 10.88
N LEU A 216 3.68 3.28 11.17
CA LEU A 216 2.45 3.22 10.39
C LEU A 216 1.60 4.47 10.67
N GLN A 217 1.19 5.16 9.62
CA GLN A 217 0.38 6.36 9.73
C GLN A 217 -1.07 5.95 10.03
N ILE A 218 -1.47 5.98 11.30
CA ILE A 218 -2.76 5.52 11.81
C ILE A 218 -3.36 6.62 12.71
N PRO A 219 -4.46 7.29 12.32
CA PRO A 219 -5.15 8.26 13.17
C PRO A 219 -5.41 7.71 14.58
N GLY A 220 -4.98 8.47 15.59
CA GLY A 220 -5.08 8.04 16.98
C GLY A 220 -3.98 7.07 17.42
N GLY A 221 -2.93 6.85 16.61
CA GLY A 221 -1.73 6.09 16.97
C GLY A 221 -0.78 6.80 17.95
N GLY A 222 -1.02 8.08 18.23
CA GLY A 222 -0.18 8.93 19.06
C GLY A 222 0.53 9.98 18.21
N VAL A 223 0.71 11.17 18.75
CA VAL A 223 1.35 12.30 18.04
C VAL A 223 2.89 12.22 18.12
N GLY A 224 3.41 11.52 19.13
CA GLY A 224 4.84 11.33 19.31
C GLY A 224 5.56 12.65 19.65
N LYS A 225 6.70 12.89 19.00
CA LYS A 225 7.55 14.05 19.29
C LYS A 225 6.85 15.37 18.97
N PHE A 226 6.21 15.45 17.81
CA PHE A 226 5.50 16.64 17.33
C PHE A 226 4.00 16.54 17.62
N ASN A 227 3.29 17.66 17.55
CA ASN A 227 1.82 17.66 17.68
C ASN A 227 1.23 18.81 16.85
N GLY A 228 1.12 18.59 15.54
CA GLY A 228 0.36 19.47 14.65
C GLY A 228 -1.14 19.30 14.82
N CYS A 229 -1.60 18.23 15.47
CA CYS A 229 -3.02 17.93 15.60
C CYS A 229 -3.77 18.92 16.50
N THR A 230 -3.09 19.53 17.48
CA THR A 230 -3.64 20.67 18.22
C THR A 230 -3.92 21.84 17.29
N THR A 231 -3.00 22.17 16.38
CA THR A 231 -3.19 23.24 15.40
C THR A 231 -4.25 22.87 14.36
N GLN A 232 -4.28 21.62 13.87
CA GLN A 232 -5.18 21.20 12.80
C GLN A 232 -6.62 20.99 13.27
N TRP A 233 -6.77 20.26 14.38
CA TRP A 233 -8.04 19.68 14.82
C TRP A 233 -8.43 20.06 16.24
N ASN A 234 -7.69 21.00 16.87
CA ASN A 234 -7.85 21.33 18.29
C ASN A 234 -7.71 20.08 19.20
N ALA A 235 -6.87 19.12 18.81
CA ALA A 235 -6.57 17.96 19.64
C ALA A 235 -5.93 18.39 20.97
N PRO A 236 -6.07 17.59 22.05
CA PRO A 236 -5.40 17.85 23.32
C PRO A 236 -3.86 17.93 23.18
N GLY A 237 -3.17 18.44 24.20
CA GLY A 237 -1.72 18.62 24.18
C GLY A 237 -0.90 17.34 23.93
N ASN A 238 -1.45 16.17 24.27
CA ASN A 238 -0.88 14.84 24.01
C ASN A 238 -1.52 14.13 22.80
N GLY A 239 -2.41 14.78 22.05
CA GLY A 239 -3.29 14.13 21.08
C GLY A 239 -4.53 13.49 21.74
N TRP A 240 -5.22 12.60 21.01
CA TRP A 240 -6.48 11.97 21.47
C TRP A 240 -6.31 10.79 22.44
N GLY A 241 -5.12 10.60 23.00
CA GLY A 241 -4.80 9.53 23.94
C GLY A 241 -3.39 9.73 24.49
N GLU A 242 -2.67 8.63 24.72
CA GLU A 242 -1.27 8.72 25.13
C GLU A 242 -0.42 9.36 24.03
N ARG A 243 0.55 10.19 24.44
CA ARG A 243 1.43 10.89 23.50
C ARG A 243 2.10 9.92 22.51
N TYR A 244 2.54 8.78 23.02
CA TYR A 244 3.06 7.65 22.26
C TYR A 244 2.10 6.47 22.42
N GLY A 245 1.57 5.96 21.31
CA GLY A 245 0.59 4.86 21.31
C GLY A 245 -0.87 5.30 21.22
N GLY A 246 -1.20 6.55 21.53
CA GLY A 246 -2.48 7.19 21.24
C GLY A 246 -3.67 6.58 21.98
N VAL A 247 -4.80 6.44 21.31
CA VAL A 247 -6.03 5.89 21.90
C VAL A 247 -5.84 4.42 22.31
N SER A 248 -6.49 3.98 23.37
CA SER A 248 -6.36 2.61 23.91
C SER A 248 -7.52 1.68 23.51
N SER A 249 -8.60 2.21 22.94
CA SER A 249 -9.78 1.43 22.55
C SER A 249 -10.41 1.95 21.26
N ARG A 250 -11.21 1.08 20.62
CA ARG A 250 -12.00 1.45 19.45
C ARG A 250 -12.99 2.58 19.73
N ASP A 251 -13.62 2.58 20.91
CA ASP A 251 -14.59 3.63 21.28
C ASP A 251 -13.94 5.00 21.46
N ALA A 252 -12.68 5.04 21.90
CA ALA A 252 -11.94 6.30 21.96
C ALA A 252 -11.75 6.95 20.57
N CYS A 253 -11.91 6.20 19.47
CA CYS A 253 -11.94 6.77 18.12
C CYS A 253 -13.08 7.77 17.89
N PHE A 254 -14.17 7.72 18.66
CA PHE A 254 -15.24 8.72 18.57
C PHE A 254 -14.79 10.12 19.01
N GLY A 255 -13.70 10.22 19.79
CA GLY A 255 -13.05 11.49 20.12
C GLY A 255 -12.26 12.12 18.97
N LEU A 256 -12.02 11.39 17.88
CA LEU A 256 -11.32 11.91 16.70
C LEU A 256 -12.31 12.57 15.71
N PRO A 257 -11.83 13.54 14.90
CA PRO A 257 -12.58 14.10 13.78
C PRO A 257 -13.12 13.02 12.85
N GLU A 258 -14.36 13.19 12.40
CA GLU A 258 -15.04 12.23 11.53
C GLU A 258 -14.23 11.88 10.27
N ALA A 259 -13.58 12.88 9.67
CA ALA A 259 -12.79 12.73 8.45
C ALA A 259 -11.63 11.71 8.54
N ILE A 260 -11.09 11.49 9.74
CA ILE A 260 -9.98 10.56 9.99
C ILE A 260 -10.38 9.36 10.86
N ARG A 261 -11.61 9.33 11.37
CA ARG A 261 -12.10 8.30 12.30
C ARG A 261 -12.02 6.88 11.73
N ALA A 262 -12.28 6.71 10.43
CA ALA A 262 -12.15 5.42 9.76
C ALA A 262 -10.73 4.82 9.87
N GLY A 263 -9.68 5.65 9.85
CA GLY A 263 -8.31 5.18 10.04
C GLY A 263 -8.03 4.76 11.48
N CYS A 264 -8.69 5.39 12.45
CA CYS A 264 -8.64 4.95 13.84
C CYS A 264 -9.39 3.62 14.04
N PHE A 265 -10.56 3.44 13.42
CA PHE A 265 -11.28 2.16 13.46
C PHE A 265 -10.46 1.03 12.83
N PHE A 266 -9.78 1.29 11.70
CA PHE A 266 -8.85 0.32 11.09
C PHE A 266 -7.87 -0.28 12.10
N ARG A 267 -7.33 0.54 13.02
CA ARG A 267 -6.41 0.11 14.08
C ARG A 267 -6.96 -1.04 14.92
N PHE A 268 -8.25 -0.98 15.26
CA PHE A 268 -8.88 -1.96 16.14
C PHE A 268 -9.61 -3.06 15.38
N ASP A 269 -10.05 -2.77 14.14
CA ASP A 269 -10.86 -3.68 13.34
C ASP A 269 -10.00 -4.65 12.52
N TRP A 270 -9.23 -4.15 11.56
CA TRP A 270 -8.37 -4.99 10.72
C TRP A 270 -7.02 -5.28 11.40
N PHE A 271 -6.43 -4.23 12.00
CA PHE A 271 -5.14 -4.32 12.67
C PHE A 271 -5.22 -4.89 14.09
N LYS A 272 -6.44 -5.23 14.55
CA LYS A 272 -6.72 -5.97 15.80
C LYS A 272 -6.07 -5.39 17.06
N GLY A 273 -5.82 -4.08 17.09
CA GLY A 273 -5.14 -3.42 18.20
C GLY A 273 -3.70 -3.89 18.41
N ALA A 274 -3.05 -4.45 17.38
CA ALA A 274 -1.69 -4.95 17.48
C ALA A 274 -0.74 -3.87 17.99
N ASP A 275 0.06 -4.22 19.00
CA ASP A 275 1.05 -3.33 19.58
C ASP A 275 2.42 -3.62 18.98
N ASN A 276 2.81 -2.76 18.03
CA ASN A 276 4.13 -2.77 17.39
C ASN A 276 4.54 -4.16 16.83
N PRO A 277 3.70 -4.81 16.00
CA PRO A 277 4.03 -6.12 15.46
C PRO A 277 5.32 -6.07 14.63
N THR A 278 6.13 -7.11 14.78
CA THR A 278 7.26 -7.39 13.89
C THR A 278 6.75 -7.82 12.52
N MET A 279 7.59 -7.66 11.50
CA MET A 279 7.27 -8.05 10.14
C MET A 279 8.53 -8.42 9.35
N THR A 280 8.33 -9.03 8.20
CA THR A 280 9.31 -9.00 7.10
C THR A 280 8.84 -8.05 6.03
N TYR A 281 9.75 -7.35 5.36
CA TYR A 281 9.38 -6.44 4.29
C TYR A 281 10.25 -6.55 3.03
N SER A 282 9.62 -6.26 1.90
CA SER A 282 10.25 -6.15 0.59
C SER A 282 9.72 -4.93 -0.16
N ARG A 283 10.55 -4.32 -1.01
CA ARG A 283 10.12 -3.22 -1.88
C ARG A 283 9.15 -3.79 -2.93
N VAL A 284 8.06 -3.09 -3.20
CA VAL A 284 7.06 -3.43 -4.23
C VAL A 284 6.77 -2.25 -5.15
N LYS A 285 6.31 -2.53 -6.38
CA LYS A 285 5.69 -1.49 -7.21
C LYS A 285 4.48 -0.93 -6.44
N CYS A 286 4.35 0.40 -6.41
CA CYS A 286 3.22 1.01 -5.73
C CYS A 286 1.90 0.68 -6.45
N PRO A 287 0.89 0.15 -5.73
CA PRO A 287 -0.48 0.10 -6.22
C PRO A 287 -0.99 1.48 -6.60
N ALA A 288 -1.81 1.55 -7.65
CA ALA A 288 -2.35 2.80 -8.17
C ALA A 288 -3.19 3.53 -7.11
N GLU A 289 -3.84 2.81 -6.20
CA GLU A 289 -4.65 3.35 -5.11
C GLU A 289 -3.82 4.22 -4.16
N LEU A 290 -2.59 3.78 -3.82
CA LEU A 290 -1.69 4.55 -2.97
C LEU A 290 -1.15 5.78 -3.69
N VAL A 291 -0.74 5.61 -4.97
CA VAL A 291 -0.22 6.70 -5.80
C VAL A 291 -1.27 7.77 -6.08
N ASN A 292 -2.51 7.37 -6.36
CA ASN A 292 -3.61 8.30 -6.63
C ASN A 292 -3.97 9.13 -5.39
N ILE A 293 -3.85 8.56 -4.18
CA ILE A 293 -4.08 9.28 -2.93
C ILE A 293 -2.91 10.23 -2.62
N SER A 294 -1.68 9.75 -2.72
CA SER A 294 -0.51 10.57 -2.35
C SER A 294 -0.12 11.56 -3.43
N GLY A 295 -0.55 11.35 -4.68
CA GLY A 295 -0.05 12.07 -5.85
C GLY A 295 1.44 11.85 -6.12
N CYS A 296 2.06 10.87 -5.45
CA CYS A 296 3.49 10.65 -5.53
C CYS A 296 3.84 9.29 -6.15
N SER A 297 4.65 9.31 -7.20
CA SER A 297 5.17 8.11 -7.85
C SER A 297 6.67 8.21 -8.07
N ARG A 298 7.29 7.05 -8.17
CA ARG A 298 8.69 6.90 -8.54
C ARG A 298 8.80 6.31 -9.94
N SER A 299 9.88 6.63 -10.63
CA SER A 299 10.19 6.10 -11.96
C SER A 299 10.98 4.78 -11.92
N ASP A 300 11.40 4.33 -10.73
CA ASP A 300 12.25 3.16 -10.48
C ASP A 300 11.54 2.04 -9.69
#